data_AF-A0A316RY43-F1
#
_entry.id   AF-A0A316RY43-F1
#
_cell.length_a   1.000
_cell.length_b   1.000
_cell.length_c   1.000
_cell.angle_alpha   90.00
_cell.angle_beta   90.00
_cell.angle_gamma   90.00
#
_symmetry.space_group_name_H-M   'P 1'
#
loop_
_entity.id
_entity.type
_entity.pdbx_description
1 polymer ?
#
loop_
_entity_poly.entity_id
_entity_poly.type
_entity_poly.pdbx_seq_one_letter_code
_entity_poly.pdbx_strand_id
1 'polypeptide(L)'
;MAHLARENFSICRSNARPGRRGGPGAGHRIATITRLQPRRRAPPPRRKVANVSLFEDVFPISRRPRAIAANGAADLICAPVSGRVIGLSQVDDPAFSSGMLGEGTALVPDGDVAYAPVSGTVAEVVGSKHALAIDADNGAQVLLHVGIDTVNLRGRGFRDFVGKGDRVGAGDALIWFDRELIRGSELDDTVIVTVTNARELGGVEPTRAGSVRAGEALLRLKAAR
;
A
#
# COMPACT_ATOMS: atom_id res chain seq x y z
N MET A 1 -38.10 -21.94 17.92
CA MET A 1 -39.46 -21.60 18.39
C MET A 1 -39.52 -20.10 18.61
N ALA A 2 -40.37 -19.42 17.84
CA ALA A 2 -40.75 -17.99 17.92
C ALA A 2 -39.62 -16.96 17.60
N HIS A 3 -39.82 -15.87 16.86
CA HIS A 3 -41.03 -15.25 16.33
C HIS A 3 -40.69 -14.31 15.16
N LEU A 4 -41.62 -14.18 14.22
CA LEU A 4 -41.60 -13.25 13.08
C LEU A 4 -41.85 -11.80 13.49
N ALA A 5 -41.31 -10.84 12.72
CA ALA A 5 -41.96 -9.58 12.31
C ALA A 5 -41.01 -8.81 11.38
N ARG A 6 -41.40 -8.01 10.38
CA ARG A 6 -42.58 -7.86 9.52
C ARG A 6 -42.14 -6.83 8.47
N GLU A 7 -42.63 -6.99 7.24
CA GLU A 7 -42.42 -6.10 6.11
C GLU A 7 -43.05 -4.72 6.35
N ASN A 8 -42.55 -3.69 5.67
CA ASN A 8 -43.34 -2.49 5.38
C ASN A 8 -43.13 -2.04 3.93
N PHE A 9 -44.25 -2.12 3.21
CA PHE A 9 -44.52 -1.71 1.85
C PHE A 9 -44.98 -0.24 1.88
N SER A 10 -44.49 0.63 0.99
CA SER A 10 -45.25 1.83 0.63
C SER A 10 -44.97 2.25 -0.80
N ILE A 11 -46.01 2.09 -1.61
CA ILE A 11 -46.16 2.52 -2.99
C ILE A 11 -46.69 3.96 -2.98
N CYS A 12 -46.20 4.84 -3.86
CA CYS A 12 -47.03 5.91 -4.42
C CYS A 12 -46.67 6.18 -5.89
N ARG A 13 -47.66 5.90 -6.76
CA ARG A 13 -47.76 6.27 -8.18
C ARG A 13 -48.08 7.77 -8.33
N SER A 14 -47.77 8.39 -9.47
CA SER A 14 -48.79 8.89 -10.43
C SER A 14 -48.24 9.73 -11.58
N ASN A 15 -48.71 9.41 -12.78
CA ASN A 15 -48.63 10.13 -14.07
C ASN A 15 -49.31 11.51 -14.07
N ALA A 16 -48.89 12.42 -14.97
CA ALA A 16 -49.79 13.32 -15.71
C ALA A 16 -49.16 13.99 -16.96
N ARG A 17 -49.82 13.83 -18.11
CA ARG A 17 -49.91 14.69 -19.33
C ARG A 17 -51.45 14.87 -19.58
N PRO A 18 -52.01 15.57 -20.61
CA PRO A 18 -51.56 16.63 -21.55
C PRO A 18 -52.61 17.77 -21.82
N GLY A 19 -52.34 18.69 -22.78
CA GLY A 19 -53.33 19.47 -23.58
C GLY A 19 -53.23 21.01 -23.43
N ARG A 20 -53.54 21.92 -24.38
CA ARG A 20 -54.11 21.90 -25.75
C ARG A 20 -54.00 23.33 -26.39
N ARG A 21 -53.77 23.40 -27.72
CA ARG A 21 -54.30 24.26 -28.84
C ARG A 21 -54.55 25.79 -28.77
N GLY A 22 -54.20 26.49 -29.88
CA GLY A 22 -54.92 27.63 -30.47
C GLY A 22 -54.10 28.48 -31.50
N GLY A 23 -54.53 28.59 -32.78
CA GLY A 23 -53.98 29.51 -33.82
C GLY A 23 -54.88 30.75 -34.03
N PRO A 24 -55.02 31.38 -35.24
CA PRO A 24 -54.12 31.69 -36.37
C PRO A 24 -54.13 33.20 -36.75
N GLY A 25 -53.32 33.66 -37.74
CA GLY A 25 -53.67 34.88 -38.50
C GLY A 25 -52.55 35.75 -39.11
N ALA A 26 -52.70 36.01 -40.43
CA ALA A 26 -52.22 37.14 -41.23
C ALA A 26 -50.70 37.26 -41.54
N GLY A 27 -50.38 37.07 -42.84
CA GLY A 27 -49.06 37.32 -43.40
C GLY A 27 -48.73 38.80 -43.57
N HIS A 28 -47.50 39.10 -43.97
CA HIS A 28 -47.09 40.25 -44.79
C HIS A 28 -45.61 40.11 -45.18
N ARG A 29 -45.35 40.32 -46.48
CA ARG A 29 -44.13 40.84 -47.10
C ARG A 29 -42.80 40.09 -46.89
N ILE A 30 -42.42 39.43 -47.99
CA ILE A 30 -41.08 38.94 -48.31
C ILE A 30 -40.12 40.13 -48.38
N ALA A 31 -39.15 40.17 -47.47
CA ALA A 31 -37.94 40.96 -47.60
C ALA A 31 -36.76 39.99 -47.49
N THR A 32 -35.98 39.90 -48.57
CA THR A 32 -34.78 39.07 -48.68
C THR A 32 -33.74 39.54 -47.68
N ILE A 33 -33.69 38.91 -46.50
CA ILE A 33 -32.62 39.09 -45.53
C ILE A 33 -31.50 38.14 -45.92
N THR A 34 -30.46 38.68 -46.55
CA THR A 34 -29.17 38.01 -46.71
C THR A 34 -28.69 37.53 -45.35
N ARG A 35 -28.66 36.20 -45.14
CA ARG A 35 -28.08 35.58 -43.94
C ARG A 35 -26.63 36.02 -43.81
N LEU A 36 -26.37 37.00 -42.96
CA LEU A 36 -25.04 37.25 -42.42
C LEU A 36 -24.69 36.01 -41.59
N GLN A 37 -23.77 35.19 -42.09
CA GLN A 37 -23.30 34.04 -41.33
C GLN A 37 -22.63 34.54 -40.05
N PRO A 38 -22.93 33.97 -38.87
CA PRO A 38 -22.17 34.27 -37.67
C PRO A 38 -20.73 33.84 -37.91
N ARG A 39 -19.80 34.80 -37.93
CA ARG A 39 -18.36 34.50 -37.95
C ARG A 39 -18.08 33.59 -36.76
N ARG A 40 -17.80 32.32 -37.07
CA ARG A 40 -17.28 31.36 -36.09
C ARG A 40 -16.01 31.98 -35.53
N ARG A 41 -16.06 32.44 -34.27
CA ARG A 41 -14.84 32.80 -33.54
C ARG A 41 -13.97 31.55 -33.50
N ALA A 42 -12.74 31.66 -33.99
CA ALA A 42 -11.76 30.60 -33.86
C ALA A 42 -11.61 30.27 -32.35
N PRO A 43 -11.53 28.99 -31.98
CA PRO A 43 -11.23 28.62 -30.60
C PRO A 43 -9.89 29.26 -30.20
N PRO A 44 -9.74 29.73 -28.95
CA PRO A 44 -8.47 30.28 -28.50
C PRO A 44 -7.36 29.25 -28.72
N PRO A 45 -6.13 29.67 -29.07
CA PRO A 45 -5.04 28.73 -29.26
C PRO A 45 -4.89 27.91 -27.98
N ARG A 46 -4.97 26.58 -28.11
CA ARG A 46 -4.65 25.66 -27.03
C ARG A 46 -3.26 26.03 -26.54
N ARG A 47 -3.16 26.69 -25.39
CA ARG A 47 -1.91 26.76 -24.64
C ARG A 47 -1.47 25.32 -24.52
N LYS A 48 -0.31 24.99 -25.11
CA LYS A 48 0.41 23.77 -24.77
C LYS A 48 0.61 23.84 -23.27
N VAL A 49 -0.26 23.18 -22.52
CA VAL A 49 0.00 22.89 -21.12
C VAL A 49 1.25 22.04 -21.21
N ALA A 50 2.40 22.63 -20.85
CA ALA A 50 3.59 21.87 -20.63
C ALA A 50 3.17 20.71 -19.72
N ASN A 51 3.51 19.48 -20.11
CA ASN A 51 3.36 18.32 -19.25
C ASN A 51 4.23 18.57 -18.01
N VAL A 52 3.68 19.29 -17.04
CA VAL A 52 4.20 19.35 -15.69
C VAL A 52 3.77 18.03 -15.08
N SER A 53 4.77 17.24 -14.73
CA SER A 53 4.68 15.92 -14.13
C SER A 53 3.91 15.99 -12.81
N LEU A 54 2.57 15.96 -12.90
CA LEU A 54 1.66 15.83 -11.76
C LEU A 54 1.94 14.58 -10.88
N PHE A 55 2.81 13.68 -11.36
CA PHE A 55 3.27 12.47 -10.68
C PHE A 55 4.50 12.68 -9.78
N GLU A 56 5.28 13.75 -9.96
CA GLU A 56 6.50 13.96 -9.15
C GLU A 56 6.24 14.76 -7.87
N ASP A 57 5.14 15.51 -7.79
CA ASP A 57 4.81 16.33 -6.62
C ASP A 57 4.06 15.56 -5.50
N VAL A 58 3.73 14.28 -5.72
CA VAL A 58 2.95 13.45 -4.76
C VAL A 58 3.80 12.42 -4.03
N PHE A 59 5.03 12.15 -4.48
CA PHE A 59 5.93 11.19 -3.85
C PHE A 59 7.28 11.84 -3.52
N PRO A 60 7.62 12.04 -2.23
CA PRO A 60 8.83 12.76 -1.84
C PRO A 60 10.13 12.03 -2.22
N ILE A 61 10.06 10.75 -2.57
CA ILE A 61 11.24 9.95 -2.89
C ILE A 61 11.17 9.49 -4.34
N SER A 62 11.96 10.11 -5.22
CA SER A 62 12.09 9.74 -6.64
C SER A 62 13.19 8.69 -6.90
N ARG A 63 14.12 8.47 -5.95
CA ARG A 63 15.27 7.54 -6.08
C ARG A 63 15.31 6.51 -4.96
N ARG A 64 15.78 5.29 -5.27
CA ARG A 64 16.03 4.24 -4.27
C ARG A 64 17.05 4.74 -3.23
N PRO A 65 16.75 4.69 -1.92
CA PRO A 65 17.71 5.00 -0.87
C PRO A 65 18.97 4.13 -0.97
N ARG A 66 20.10 4.65 -0.49
CA ARG A 66 21.35 3.90 -0.46
C ARG A 66 21.21 2.69 0.46
N ALA A 67 21.78 1.56 0.05
CA ALA A 67 21.93 0.39 0.91
C ALA A 67 22.75 0.72 2.17
N ILE A 68 22.39 0.08 3.28
CA ILE A 68 23.04 0.24 4.58
C ILE A 68 23.93 -0.97 4.88
N ALA A 69 24.86 -0.81 5.84
CA ALA A 69 25.61 -1.95 6.33
C ALA A 69 24.68 -2.88 7.12
N ALA A 70 24.77 -4.18 6.85
CA ALA A 70 24.01 -5.21 7.56
C ALA A 70 24.96 -6.24 8.19
N ASN A 71 24.73 -6.57 9.45
CA ASN A 71 25.46 -7.61 10.18
C ASN A 71 24.84 -8.99 9.89
N GLY A 72 24.78 -9.35 8.61
CA GLY A 72 24.16 -10.57 8.11
C GLY A 72 25.10 -11.77 8.17
N ALA A 73 25.24 -12.38 9.34
CA ALA A 73 25.76 -13.74 9.41
C ALA A 73 24.72 -14.72 8.82
N ALA A 74 25.17 -15.90 8.38
CA ALA A 74 24.30 -16.85 7.66
C ALA A 74 23.07 -17.29 8.48
N ASP A 75 23.16 -17.29 9.80
CA ASP A 75 22.09 -17.65 10.74
C ASP A 75 21.28 -16.45 11.23
N LEU A 76 21.56 -15.23 10.75
CA LEU A 76 20.95 -14.00 11.25
C LEU A 76 19.98 -13.38 10.24
N ILE A 77 18.91 -12.82 10.79
CA ILE A 77 17.95 -11.97 10.11
C ILE A 77 18.08 -10.58 10.72
N CYS A 78 18.41 -9.60 9.89
CA CYS A 78 18.65 -8.23 10.31
C CYS A 78 17.33 -7.45 10.48
N ALA A 79 17.37 -6.38 11.26
CA ALA A 79 16.26 -5.47 11.41
C ALA A 79 16.04 -4.70 10.10
N PRO A 80 14.81 -4.73 9.54
CA PRO A 80 14.49 -4.01 8.31
C PRO A 80 14.38 -2.50 8.55
N VAL A 81 14.11 -2.08 9.78
CA VAL A 81 13.96 -0.67 10.18
C VAL A 81 14.67 -0.43 11.50
N SER A 82 15.11 0.81 11.73
CA SER A 82 15.47 1.27 13.07
C SER A 82 14.19 1.48 13.87
N GLY A 83 14.18 1.13 15.14
CA GLY A 83 12.98 1.25 15.96
C GLY A 83 13.04 0.48 17.26
N ARG A 84 11.88 0.35 17.92
CA ARG A 84 11.71 -0.47 19.12
C ARG A 84 11.17 -1.84 18.76
N VAL A 85 11.89 -2.89 19.14
CA VAL A 85 11.46 -4.28 19.01
C VAL A 85 10.34 -4.57 20.01
N ILE A 86 9.24 -5.12 19.49
CA ILE A 86 8.08 -5.59 20.25
C ILE A 86 7.78 -7.05 19.86
N GLY A 87 7.22 -7.81 20.79
CA GLY A 87 6.83 -9.20 20.52
C GLY A 87 5.64 -9.26 19.56
N LEU A 88 5.51 -10.36 18.80
CA LEU A 88 4.33 -10.58 17.95
C LEU A 88 3.01 -10.55 18.76
N SER A 89 3.04 -10.99 20.02
CA SER A 89 1.88 -10.94 20.93
C SER A 89 1.38 -9.53 21.26
N GLN A 90 2.16 -8.49 20.96
CA GLN A 90 1.80 -7.09 21.17
C GLN A 90 1.26 -6.44 19.90
N VAL A 91 1.19 -7.18 18.78
CA VAL A 91 0.65 -6.71 17.52
C VAL A 91 -0.87 -6.88 17.53
N ASP A 92 -1.60 -5.82 17.21
CA ASP A 92 -3.07 -5.78 17.20
C ASP A 92 -3.69 -6.46 15.97
N ASP A 93 -3.15 -7.62 15.57
CA ASP A 93 -3.66 -8.47 14.50
C ASP A 93 -3.53 -9.96 14.90
N PRO A 94 -4.64 -10.72 14.99
CA PRO A 94 -4.62 -12.13 15.34
C PRO A 94 -3.78 -13.02 14.41
N ALA A 95 -3.66 -12.69 13.12
CA ALA A 95 -2.89 -13.48 12.16
C ALA A 95 -1.39 -13.45 12.48
N PHE A 96 -0.89 -12.31 12.98
CA PHE A 96 0.49 -12.16 13.41
C PHE A 96 0.69 -12.55 14.89
N SER A 97 -0.17 -12.08 15.78
CA SER A 97 -0.01 -12.31 17.23
C SER A 97 -0.18 -13.76 17.67
N SER A 98 -0.91 -14.57 16.89
CA SER A 98 -1.01 -16.02 17.09
C SER A 98 0.21 -16.80 16.56
N GLY A 99 1.09 -16.18 15.77
CA GLY A 99 2.19 -16.86 15.07
C GLY A 99 1.74 -17.75 13.90
N MET A 100 0.49 -17.61 13.43
CA MET A 100 -0.05 -18.37 12.30
C MET A 100 0.71 -18.08 10.99
N LEU A 101 1.21 -16.85 10.82
CA LEU A 101 2.01 -16.42 9.66
C LEU A 101 3.53 -16.61 9.86
N GLY A 102 3.93 -17.47 10.80
CA GLY A 102 5.32 -17.78 11.09
C GLY A 102 5.82 -17.20 12.42
N GLU A 103 7.04 -17.60 12.79
CA GLU A 103 7.69 -17.11 14.00
C GLU A 103 8.51 -15.86 13.68
N GLY A 104 8.59 -14.91 14.61
CA GLY A 104 9.33 -13.67 14.37
C GLY A 104 9.10 -12.61 15.44
N THR A 105 9.19 -11.35 15.02
CA THR A 105 9.03 -10.19 15.90
C THR A 105 8.50 -9.00 15.09
N ALA A 106 8.01 -7.98 15.79
CA ALA A 106 7.61 -6.73 15.18
C ALA A 106 8.47 -5.56 15.70
N LEU A 107 8.45 -4.45 14.97
CA LEU A 107 9.17 -3.22 15.30
C LEU A 107 8.24 -2.04 15.15
N VAL A 108 8.22 -1.16 16.16
CA VAL A 108 7.69 0.20 16.02
C VAL A 108 8.79 1.01 15.32
N PRO A 109 8.63 1.40 14.05
CA PRO A 109 9.72 2.02 13.30
C PRO A 109 10.01 3.44 13.79
N ASP A 110 11.24 3.90 13.57
CA ASP A 110 11.66 5.30 13.75
C ASP A 110 12.02 5.97 12.40
N GLY A 111 11.94 5.24 11.30
CA GLY A 111 12.23 5.74 9.95
C GLY A 111 11.30 5.15 8.89
N ASP A 112 11.36 5.73 7.69
CA ASP A 112 10.36 5.54 6.63
C ASP A 112 10.80 4.53 5.55
N VAL A 113 11.96 3.89 5.73
CA VAL A 113 12.53 2.97 4.75
C VAL A 113 12.74 1.60 5.40
N ALA A 114 12.10 0.59 4.83
CA ALA A 114 12.34 -0.81 5.15
C ALA A 114 13.42 -1.39 4.24
N TYR A 115 14.46 -1.92 4.86
CA TYR A 115 15.61 -2.55 4.24
C TYR A 115 15.50 -4.08 4.27
N ALA A 116 16.27 -4.74 3.42
CA ALA A 116 16.29 -6.19 3.31
C ALA A 116 16.85 -6.80 4.60
N PRO A 117 16.08 -7.64 5.30
CA PRO A 117 16.54 -8.28 6.52
C PRO A 117 17.57 -9.40 6.23
N VAL A 118 17.59 -9.92 5.02
CA VAL A 118 18.43 -11.04 4.57
C VAL A 118 18.85 -10.85 3.12
N SER A 119 19.91 -11.53 2.71
CA SER A 119 20.27 -11.71 1.30
C SER A 119 19.48 -12.86 0.71
N GLY A 120 18.94 -12.67 -0.49
CA GLY A 120 18.06 -13.66 -1.11
C GLY A 120 17.38 -13.15 -2.38
N THR A 121 16.35 -13.86 -2.78
CA THR A 121 15.53 -13.54 -3.95
C THR A 121 14.12 -13.14 -3.51
N VAL A 122 13.58 -12.06 -4.06
CA VAL A 122 12.21 -11.62 -3.78
C VAL A 122 11.23 -12.62 -4.38
N ALA A 123 10.56 -13.39 -3.53
CA ALA A 123 9.61 -14.42 -3.93
C ALA A 123 8.27 -13.82 -4.38
N GLU A 124 7.81 -12.79 -3.66
CA GLU A 124 6.54 -12.13 -3.91
C GLU A 124 6.56 -10.68 -3.42
N VAL A 125 5.82 -9.82 -4.13
CA VAL A 125 5.52 -8.45 -3.72
C VAL A 125 4.00 -8.30 -3.76
N VAL A 126 3.40 -7.89 -2.65
CA VAL A 126 1.95 -7.72 -2.57
C VAL A 126 1.52 -6.54 -3.44
N GLY A 127 0.38 -6.63 -4.13
CA GLY A 127 -0.06 -5.61 -5.08
C GLY A 127 -0.24 -4.20 -4.50
N SER A 128 -0.49 -4.08 -3.20
CA SER A 128 -0.54 -2.81 -2.46
C SER A 128 0.81 -2.36 -1.88
N LYS A 129 1.91 -3.06 -2.19
CA LYS A 129 3.32 -2.67 -1.94
C LYS A 129 3.75 -2.53 -0.47
N HIS A 130 2.89 -2.87 0.47
CA HIS A 130 3.17 -2.82 1.91
C HIS A 130 3.89 -4.06 2.43
N ALA A 131 3.92 -5.15 1.66
CA ALA A 131 4.52 -6.42 2.09
C ALA A 131 5.25 -7.12 0.94
N LEU A 132 6.28 -7.88 1.31
CA LEU A 132 7.08 -8.69 0.40
C LEU A 132 7.58 -9.95 1.12
N ALA A 133 7.79 -11.00 0.34
CA ALA A 133 8.41 -12.25 0.78
C ALA A 133 9.77 -12.42 0.11
N ILE A 134 10.77 -12.87 0.87
CA ILE A 134 12.13 -13.13 0.42
C ILE A 134 12.48 -14.59 0.72
N ASP A 135 12.86 -15.32 -0.32
CA ASP A 135 13.54 -16.61 -0.18
C ASP A 135 15.02 -16.32 0.08
N ALA A 136 15.43 -16.48 1.33
CA ALA A 136 16.79 -16.20 1.77
C ALA A 136 17.77 -17.31 1.37
N ASP A 137 19.03 -16.94 1.19
CA ASP A 137 20.09 -17.88 0.79
C ASP A 137 20.38 -18.99 1.82
N ASN A 138 20.01 -18.74 3.08
CA ASN A 138 20.11 -19.69 4.18
C ASN A 138 18.89 -20.62 4.29
N GLY A 139 17.96 -20.57 3.34
CA GLY A 139 16.74 -21.39 3.31
C GLY A 139 15.56 -20.81 4.09
N ALA A 140 15.70 -19.65 4.75
CA ALA A 140 14.59 -19.00 5.42
C ALA A 140 13.66 -18.29 4.44
N GLN A 141 12.36 -18.48 4.61
CA GLN A 141 11.31 -17.71 3.92
C GLN A 141 10.89 -16.56 4.82
N VAL A 142 11.38 -15.36 4.51
CA VAL A 142 11.18 -14.17 5.34
C VAL A 142 10.05 -13.33 4.77
N LEU A 143 9.01 -13.11 5.57
CA LEU A 143 7.93 -12.17 5.27
C LEU A 143 8.21 -10.83 5.96
N LEU A 144 8.26 -9.77 5.17
CA LEU A 144 8.33 -8.40 5.64
C LEU A 144 6.97 -7.73 5.37
N HIS A 145 6.31 -7.26 6.42
CA HIS A 145 5.00 -6.62 6.34
C HIS A 145 5.04 -5.26 7.03
N VAL A 146 4.60 -4.20 6.34
CA VAL A 146 4.62 -2.82 6.86
C VAL A 146 3.22 -2.37 7.24
N GLY A 147 3.03 -2.15 8.54
CA GLY A 147 1.79 -1.72 9.16
C GLY A 147 0.73 -2.82 9.29
N ILE A 148 -0.39 -2.49 9.91
CA ILE A 148 -1.57 -3.37 10.06
C ILE A 148 -2.70 -2.82 9.21
N ASP A 149 -3.41 -3.69 8.48
CA ASP A 149 -4.51 -3.33 7.58
C ASP A 149 -4.15 -2.28 6.49
N THR A 150 -2.86 -2.06 6.23
CA THR A 150 -2.35 -1.09 5.24
C THR A 150 -2.69 -1.44 3.80
N VAL A 151 -3.17 -2.66 3.53
CA VAL A 151 -3.81 -3.04 2.27
C VAL A 151 -4.96 -2.09 1.89
N ASN A 152 -5.66 -1.51 2.87
CA ASN A 152 -6.75 -0.57 2.68
C ASN A 152 -6.30 0.76 2.05
N LEU A 153 -5.01 1.10 2.13
CA LEU A 153 -4.43 2.26 1.48
C LEU A 153 -4.26 2.08 -0.04
N ARG A 154 -4.43 0.85 -0.55
CA ARG A 154 -4.34 0.51 -1.99
C ARG A 154 -3.05 1.01 -2.64
N GLY A 155 -1.94 0.93 -1.91
CA GLY A 155 -0.62 1.38 -2.36
C GLY A 155 -0.34 2.87 -2.21
N ARG A 156 -1.29 3.68 -1.69
CA ARG A 156 -1.00 5.07 -1.33
C ARG A 156 -0.06 5.11 -0.12
N GLY A 157 0.95 5.98 -0.17
CA GLY A 157 1.96 6.08 0.87
C GLY A 157 3.00 4.96 0.85
N PHE A 158 3.03 4.10 -0.18
CA PHE A 158 4.06 3.07 -0.34
C PHE A 158 4.79 3.20 -1.67
N ARG A 159 6.09 2.94 -1.65
CA ARG A 159 6.92 2.81 -2.84
C ARG A 159 7.87 1.63 -2.67
N ASP A 160 7.71 0.62 -3.50
CA ASP A 160 8.66 -0.47 -3.66
C ASP A 160 9.83 -0.04 -4.56
N PHE A 161 10.99 -0.64 -4.30
CA PHE A 161 12.20 -0.47 -5.10
C PHE A 161 12.66 -1.77 -5.75
N VAL A 162 11.92 -2.85 -5.54
CA VAL A 162 12.20 -4.21 -5.99
C VAL A 162 10.93 -4.88 -6.50
N GLY A 163 11.08 -5.83 -7.40
CA GLY A 163 10.02 -6.68 -7.93
C GLY A 163 10.25 -8.17 -7.66
N LYS A 164 9.24 -8.98 -7.97
CA LYS A 164 9.35 -10.44 -7.90
C LYS A 164 10.48 -10.94 -8.81
N GLY A 165 11.31 -11.83 -8.27
CA GLY A 165 12.47 -12.42 -8.95
C GLY A 165 13.75 -11.60 -8.80
N ASP A 166 13.69 -10.39 -8.23
CA ASP A 166 14.89 -9.59 -8.00
C ASP A 166 15.77 -10.20 -6.92
N ARG A 167 17.08 -10.06 -7.11
CA ARG A 167 18.09 -10.42 -6.12
C ARG A 167 18.34 -9.22 -5.20
N VAL A 168 18.34 -9.45 -3.89
CA VAL A 168 18.61 -8.42 -2.87
C VAL A 168 19.68 -8.89 -1.90
N GLY A 169 20.53 -7.97 -1.47
CA GLY A 169 21.46 -8.17 -0.36
C GLY A 169 20.89 -7.63 0.95
N ALA A 170 21.26 -8.24 2.07
CA ALA A 170 20.91 -7.70 3.40
C ALA A 170 21.34 -6.21 3.50
N GLY A 171 20.42 -5.36 3.95
CA GLY A 171 20.62 -3.90 4.01
C GLY A 171 20.23 -3.13 2.74
N ASP A 172 19.78 -3.79 1.68
CA ASP A 172 19.24 -3.10 0.50
C ASP A 172 17.89 -2.44 0.78
N ALA A 173 17.65 -1.24 0.27
CA ALA A 173 16.35 -0.59 0.45
C ALA A 173 15.26 -1.33 -0.36
N LEU A 174 14.17 -1.71 0.28
CA LEU A 174 13.08 -2.49 -0.34
C LEU A 174 11.81 -1.68 -0.52
N ILE A 175 11.32 -1.08 0.56
CA ILE A 175 10.06 -0.32 0.58
C ILE A 175 10.31 1.01 1.29
N TRP A 176 9.86 2.10 0.70
CA TRP A 176 9.59 3.35 1.41
C TRP A 176 8.11 3.44 1.75
N PHE A 177 7.80 3.92 2.95
CA PHE A 177 6.43 4.08 3.43
C PHE A 177 6.25 5.42 4.15
N ASP A 178 5.12 6.08 3.91
CA ASP A 178 4.75 7.35 4.53
C ASP A 178 4.03 7.09 5.85
N ARG A 179 4.78 7.23 6.95
CA ARG A 179 4.29 6.99 8.30
C ARG A 179 3.24 8.00 8.73
N GLU A 180 3.36 9.25 8.29
CA GLU A 180 2.39 10.30 8.61
C GLU A 180 1.05 10.00 7.93
N LEU A 181 1.08 9.54 6.67
CA LEU A 181 -0.12 9.12 5.96
C LEU A 181 -0.77 7.88 6.58
N ILE A 182 0.02 6.88 6.98
CA ILE A 182 -0.49 5.66 7.62
C ILE A 182 -1.20 6.02 8.94
N ARG A 183 -0.52 6.78 9.81
CA ARG A 183 -1.08 7.23 11.09
C ARG A 183 -2.26 8.18 10.93
N GLY A 184 -2.20 9.07 9.96
CA GLY A 184 -3.30 9.98 9.60
C GLY A 184 -4.53 9.25 9.03
N SER A 185 -4.37 8.00 8.62
CA SER A 185 -5.46 7.11 8.22
C SER A 185 -5.93 6.19 9.36
N GLU A 186 -5.50 6.46 10.60
CA GLU A 186 -5.81 5.68 11.82
C GLU A 186 -5.33 4.21 11.74
N LEU A 187 -4.26 3.96 10.99
CA LEU A 187 -3.63 2.64 10.86
C LEU A 187 -2.30 2.59 11.63
N ASP A 188 -1.91 1.38 12.04
CA ASP A 188 -0.63 1.12 12.70
C ASP A 188 0.51 1.03 11.67
N ASP A 189 1.63 1.71 11.94
CA ASP A 189 2.85 1.71 11.12
C ASP A 189 3.88 0.65 11.54
N THR A 190 3.53 -0.25 12.46
CA THR A 190 4.38 -1.34 12.96
C THR A 190 4.87 -2.24 11.83
N VAL A 191 6.19 -2.46 11.76
CA VAL A 191 6.84 -3.32 10.78
C VAL A 191 7.02 -4.71 11.36
N ILE A 192 6.50 -5.73 10.70
CA ILE A 192 6.54 -7.11 11.14
C ILE A 192 7.52 -7.90 10.28
N VAL A 193 8.33 -8.74 10.93
CA VAL A 193 9.23 -9.69 10.28
C VAL A 193 8.93 -11.08 10.81
N THR A 194 8.47 -11.98 9.95
CA THR A 194 8.27 -13.39 10.28
C THR A 194 9.05 -14.30 9.35
N VAL A 195 9.33 -15.51 9.85
CA VAL A 195 9.89 -16.61 9.10
C VAL A 195 8.80 -17.67 8.96
N THR A 196 8.26 -17.80 7.74
CA THR A 196 7.07 -18.63 7.48
C THR A 196 7.38 -20.13 7.60
N ASN A 197 8.60 -20.53 7.26
CA ASN A 197 9.08 -21.91 7.38
C ASN A 197 9.94 -22.16 8.63
N ALA A 198 9.80 -21.33 9.69
CA ALA A 198 10.62 -21.43 10.90
C ALA A 198 10.62 -22.85 11.51
N ARG A 199 9.48 -23.54 11.51
CA ARG A 199 9.33 -24.90 12.05
C ARG A 199 10.20 -25.93 11.35
N GLU A 200 10.44 -25.77 10.06
CA GLU A 200 11.30 -26.65 9.25
C GLU A 200 12.78 -26.40 9.54
N LEU A 201 13.12 -25.18 9.96
CA LEU A 201 14.49 -24.74 10.25
C LEU A 201 14.92 -24.95 11.71
N GLY A 202 14.02 -25.43 12.58
CA GLY A 202 14.29 -25.60 14.02
C GLY A 202 13.88 -24.41 14.89
N GLY A 203 13.22 -23.41 14.31
CA GLY A 203 12.65 -22.23 14.98
C GLY A 203 13.55 -20.99 14.91
N VAL A 204 13.03 -19.88 15.41
CA VAL A 204 13.77 -18.61 15.50
C VAL A 204 13.75 -18.05 16.92
N GLU A 205 14.71 -17.19 17.22
CA GLU A 205 14.74 -16.46 18.49
C GLU A 205 15.14 -15.00 18.29
N PRO A 206 14.51 -14.05 19.02
CA PRO A 206 14.96 -12.68 19.07
C PRO A 206 16.36 -12.58 19.67
N THR A 207 17.24 -11.86 18.99
CA THR A 207 18.62 -11.65 19.47
C THR A 207 18.71 -10.59 20.57
N ARG A 208 17.70 -9.72 20.67
CA ARG A 208 17.63 -8.62 21.65
C ARG A 208 16.20 -8.13 21.85
N ALA A 209 16.01 -7.36 22.93
CA ALA A 209 14.83 -6.56 23.18
C ALA A 209 15.20 -5.06 23.22
N GLY A 210 14.20 -4.18 23.13
CA GLY A 210 14.40 -2.72 23.18
C GLY A 210 14.68 -2.12 21.80
N SER A 211 15.57 -1.13 21.72
CA SER A 211 15.86 -0.43 20.46
C SER A 211 16.87 -1.16 19.59
N VAL A 212 16.67 -1.13 18.28
CA VAL A 212 17.55 -1.70 17.26
C VAL A 212 17.72 -0.73 16.10
N ARG A 213 18.87 -0.77 15.43
CA ARG A 213 19.08 -0.02 14.18
C ARG A 213 18.87 -0.93 12.97
N ALA A 214 18.39 -0.35 11.88
CA ALA A 214 18.30 -1.06 10.60
C ALA A 214 19.66 -1.70 10.25
N GLY A 215 19.64 -2.94 9.75
CA GLY A 215 20.83 -3.72 9.43
C GLY A 215 21.49 -4.45 10.61
N GLU A 216 21.08 -4.19 11.87
CA GLU A 216 21.57 -4.97 13.00
C GLU A 216 20.81 -6.29 13.18
N ALA A 217 21.42 -7.28 13.82
CA ALA A 217 20.78 -8.55 14.10
C ALA A 217 19.47 -8.36 14.89
N LEU A 218 18.39 -8.98 14.39
CA LEU A 218 17.06 -8.96 14.96
C LEU A 218 16.64 -10.36 15.42
N LEU A 219 16.63 -11.32 14.49
CA LEU A 219 16.32 -12.73 14.78
C LEU A 219 17.53 -13.61 14.45
N ARG A 220 17.64 -14.72 15.15
CA ARG A 220 18.58 -15.81 14.86
C ARG A 220 17.79 -17.08 14.53
N LEU A 221 18.18 -17.74 13.45
CA LEU A 221 17.72 -19.08 13.12
C LEU A 221 18.37 -20.07 14.09
N LYS A 222 17.57 -20.95 14.69
CA LYS A 222 18.10 -22.07 15.47
C LYS A 222 18.71 -23.09 14.54
N ALA A 223 19.74 -23.81 15.01
CA ALA A 223 20.20 -24.99 14.29
C ALA A 223 19.15 -26.10 14.43
N ALA A 224 18.67 -26.63 13.30
CA ALA A 224 17.85 -27.83 13.29
C ALA A 224 18.61 -28.96 13.99
N ARG A 225 17.99 -29.58 15.01
CA ARG A 225 18.51 -30.74 15.73
C ARG A 225 17.99 -32.03 15.14
#